data_AF-A0A961IFX7-F1
#
_entry.id   AF-A0A961IFX7-F1
#
_cell.length_a   1.000
_cell.length_b   1.000
_cell.length_c   1.000
_cell.angle_alpha   90.00
_cell.angle_beta   90.00
_cell.angle_gamma   90.00
#
_symmetry.space_group_name_H-M   'P 1'
#
loop_
_entity.id
_entity.type
_entity.pdbx_description
1 polymer ?
#
loop_
_entity_poly.entity_id
_entity_poly.type
_entity_poly.pdbx_seq_one_letter_code
_entity_poly.pdbx_strand_id
1 'polypeptide(L)' 'MDKHDFKLPESIVWHFSTVLRVRIPDINFAGHLAHDRVVSLLHEARARLFQSHDWTELNVAG' A
#
# COMPACT_ATOMS: atom_id res chain seq x y z
N MET A 1 20.77 12.21 15.73
CA MET A 1 19.42 11.60 15.62
C MET A 1 19.65 10.11 15.57
N ASP A 2 19.34 9.42 16.66
CA ASP A 2 19.63 8.00 16.82
C ASP A 2 18.73 7.22 15.84
N LYS A 3 19.34 6.52 14.87
CA LYS A 3 18.59 5.68 13.93
C LYS A 3 18.38 4.34 14.63
N HIS A 4 17.23 4.17 15.27
CA HIS A 4 16.84 2.85 15.74
C HIS A 4 16.63 1.93 14.54
N ASP A 5 17.46 0.89 14.45
CA ASP A 5 17.37 -0.15 13.44
C ASP A 5 16.11 -0.98 13.69
N PHE A 6 15.03 -0.63 13.00
CA PHE A 6 13.81 -1.41 13.01
C PHE A 6 13.99 -2.62 12.10
N LYS A 7 14.04 -3.82 12.68
CA LYS A 7 14.07 -5.08 11.95
C LYS A 7 12.68 -5.72 11.96
N LEU A 8 12.18 -6.06 10.78
CA LEU A 8 10.99 -6.89 10.66
C LEU A 8 11.31 -8.32 11.13
N PRO A 9 10.36 -9.03 11.77
CA PRO A 9 10.50 -10.45 12.06
C PRO A 9 10.71 -11.25 10.77
N GLU A 10 11.67 -12.18 10.78
CA GLU A 10 11.94 -13.08 9.64
C GLU A 10 10.75 -14.02 9.34
N SER A 11 9.86 -14.21 10.31
CA SER A 11 8.69 -15.09 10.23
C SER A 11 7.41 -14.41 9.74
N ILE A 12 7.46 -13.15 9.28
CA ILE A 12 6.28 -12.50 8.70
C ILE A 12 5.86 -13.25 7.43
N VAL A 13 4.60 -13.68 7.41
CA VAL A 13 3.93 -14.22 6.23
C VAL A 13 3.06 -13.12 5.63
N TRP A 14 3.30 -12.79 4.36
CA TRP A 14 2.47 -11.87 3.61
C TRP A 14 1.36 -12.65 2.90
N HIS A 15 0.12 -12.42 3.29
CA HIS A 15 -1.03 -13.13 2.70
C HIS A 15 -1.49 -12.56 1.35
N PHE A 16 -1.03 -11.35 1.01
CA PHE A 16 -1.36 -10.67 -0.24
C PHE A 16 -0.25 -9.72 -0.65
N SER A 17 -0.03 -9.58 -1.96
CA SER A 17 0.84 -8.56 -2.54
C SER A 17 0.30 -8.11 -3.89
N THR A 18 0.53 -6.84 -4.23
CA THR A 18 0.16 -6.29 -5.53
C THR A 18 1.19 -5.26 -5.97
N VAL A 19 1.39 -5.14 -7.29
CA VAL A 19 2.20 -4.07 -7.88
C VAL A 19 1.29 -2.90 -8.23
N LEU A 20 1.63 -1.71 -7.72
CA LEU A 20 0.96 -0.46 -8.05
C LEU A 20 1.83 0.37 -8.99
N ARG A 21 1.17 1.04 -9.95
CA ARG A 21 1.87 1.94 -10.88
C ARG A 21 1.87 3.35 -10.30
N VAL A 22 3.07 3.87 -9.99
CA VAL A 22 3.29 5.29 -9.70
C VAL A 22 3.19 6.10 -10.99
N ARG A 23 2.48 7.23 -10.93
CA ARG A 23 2.20 8.13 -12.05
C ARG A 23 2.87 9.48 -11.82
N ILE A 24 3.01 10.29 -12.87
CA ILE A 24 3.57 11.65 -12.78
C ILE A 24 2.88 12.49 -11.68
N PRO A 25 1.53 12.49 -11.55
CA PRO A 25 0.85 13.26 -10.50
C PRO A 25 1.08 12.73 -9.08
N ASP A 26 1.65 11.52 -8.93
CA ASP A 26 1.96 10.96 -7.62
C ASP A 26 3.28 11.54 -7.07
N ILE A 27 4.03 12.29 -7.89
CA ILE A 27 5.33 12.87 -7.54
C ILE A 27 5.15 14.30 -7.02
N ASN A 28 5.77 14.62 -5.89
CA ASN A 28 5.79 15.97 -5.33
C ASN A 28 6.83 16.87 -6.01
N PHE A 29 6.85 18.16 -5.65
CA PHE A 29 7.76 19.14 -6.24
C PHE A 29 9.25 18.84 -6.02
N ALA A 30 9.59 18.02 -5.01
CA ALA A 30 10.95 17.59 -4.74
C ALA A 30 11.37 16.35 -5.56
N GLY A 31 10.52 15.85 -6.47
CA GLY A 31 10.83 14.71 -7.34
C GLY A 31 10.69 13.35 -6.68
N HIS A 32 10.03 13.25 -5.52
CA HIS A 32 9.76 11.99 -4.83
C HIS A 32 8.27 11.68 -4.81
N LEU A 33 7.91 10.43 -4.48
CA LEU A 33 6.51 10.09 -4.20
C LEU A 33 5.94 11.03 -3.14
N ALA A 34 4.82 11.68 -3.45
CA ALA A 34 4.16 12.59 -2.55
C ALA A 34 3.59 11.81 -1.36
N HIS A 35 3.71 12.38 -0.17
CA HIS A 35 3.34 11.69 1.07
C HIS A 35 1.84 11.36 1.12
N ASP A 36 1.00 12.29 0.70
CA ASP A 36 -0.46 12.12 0.59
C ASP A 36 -0.84 11.02 -0.41
N ARG A 37 -0.05 10.84 -1.47
CA ARG A 37 -0.29 9.83 -2.51
C ARG A 37 -0.08 8.40 -2.01
N VAL A 38 0.73 8.22 -0.96
CA VAL A 38 0.86 6.92 -0.28
C VAL A 38 -0.50 6.43 0.22
N VAL A 39 -1.34 7.30 0.76
CA VAL A 39 -2.67 6.93 1.27
C VAL A 39 -3.56 6.44 0.14
N SER A 40 -3.57 7.14 -1.00
CA SER A 40 -4.34 6.72 -2.18
C SER A 40 -3.85 5.40 -2.74
N LEU A 41 -2.52 5.19 -2.81
CA LEU A 41 -1.93 3.93 -3.27
C LEU A 41 -2.27 2.77 -2.32
N LEU A 42 -2.22 2.99 -1.00
CA LEU A 42 -2.62 1.99 -0.02
C LEU A 42 -4.12 1.65 -0.11
N HIS A 43 -4.96 2.66 -0.38
CA HIS A 43 -6.38 2.44 -0.63
C HIS A 43 -6.60 1.54 -1.86
N GLU A 44 -5.88 1.80 -2.95
CA GLU A 44 -5.93 0.95 -4.15
C GLU A 44 -5.42 -0.47 -3.87
N ALA A 45 -4.32 -0.64 -3.12
CA ALA A 45 -3.83 -1.95 -2.72
C ALA A 45 -4.88 -2.75 -1.94
N ARG A 46 -5.59 -2.08 -1.02
CA ARG A 46 -6.66 -2.69 -0.24
C ARG A 46 -7.86 -3.06 -1.10
N ALA A 47 -8.30 -2.17 -1.99
CA ALA A 47 -9.38 -2.50 -2.91
C ALA A 47 -9.04 -3.72 -3.78
N ARG A 48 -7.78 -3.84 -4.22
CA ARG A 48 -7.29 -5.01 -4.96
C ARG A 48 -7.22 -6.29 -4.10
N LEU A 49 -6.89 -6.18 -2.81
CA LEU A 49 -6.97 -7.29 -1.86
C LEU A 49 -8.41 -7.79 -1.72
N PHE A 50 -9.38 -6.89 -1.60
CA PHE A 50 -10.79 -7.27 -1.52
C PHE A 50 -11.25 -7.94 -2.82
N GLN A 51 -10.90 -7.35 -3.96
CA GLN A 51 -11.20 -7.95 -5.26
C GLN A 51 -10.56 -9.33 -5.44
N SER A 52 -9.38 -9.60 -4.86
CA SER A 52 -8.78 -10.94 -4.94
C SER A 52 -9.54 -12.02 -4.14
N HIS A 53 -10.54 -11.61 -3.34
CA HIS A 53 -11.44 -12.48 -2.58
C HIS A 53 -12.89 -12.34 -3.07
N ASP A 54 -13.12 -11.75 -4.25
CA ASP A 54 -14.45 -11.44 -4.80
C ASP A 54 -15.31 -10.53 -3.90
N TRP A 55 -14.64 -9.70 -3.09
CA TRP A 55 -15.27 -8.72 -2.22
C TRP A 55 -15.27 -7.32 -2.82
N THR A 56 -16.12 -6.46 -2.25
CA THR A 56 -16.13 -5.02 -2.54
C THR A 56 -15.78 -4.24 -1.27
N GLU A 57 -15.43 -2.97 -1.40
CA GLU A 57 -15.18 -2.12 -0.20
C GLU A 57 -16.39 -2.02 0.74
N LEU A 58 -17.60 -2.27 0.23
CA LEU A 58 -18.85 -2.21 1.02
C LEU A 58 -19.35 -3.59 1.49
N ASN A 59 -18.71 -4.67 1.05
CA ASN A 59 -19.12 -6.04 1.39
C ASN A 59 -17.88 -6.93 1.43
N VAL A 60 -17.44 -7.22 2.65
CA VAL A 60 -16.31 -8.09 2.98
C VAL A 60 -16.87 -9.25 3.78
N ALA A 61 -17.10 -10.37 3.10
CA ALA A 61 -17.65 -11.61 3.68
C ALA A 61 -19.11 -11.56 4.19
N GLY A 62 -19.95 -10.61 3.72
CA GLY A 62 -21.39 -10.56 4.00
C GLY A 62 -21.76 -9.66 5.16
#